data_AF-A0A1F8ECB3-F1
#
_entry.id   AF-A0A1F8ECB3-F1
#
_cell.length_a   1.000
_cell.length_b   1.000
_cell.length_c   1.000
_cell.angle_alpha   90.00
_cell.angle_beta   90.00
_cell.angle_gamma   90.00
#
_symmetry.space_group_name_H-M   'P 1'
#
loop_
_entity.id
_entity.type
_entity.pdbx_description
1 polymer ?
#
loop_
_entity_poly.entity_id
_entity_poly.type
_entity_poly.pdbx_seq_one_letter_code
_entity_poly.pdbx_strand_id
1 'polypeptide(L)'
;MRSNVFVVVVLALLVSACEKSPNALAPTGAGQLTISVSGNISAVPATANLGDQISVIWSAESQASVETCFVSENACQASEILSRNREGNINHSPNQEGEWRYSLYGIVGGDIRTNIASATVRIARRQS
;
A
#
# COMPACT_ATOMS: atom_id res chain seq x y z
N MET A 1 6.47 7.93 -26.93
CA MET A 1 5.49 8.07 -25.83
C MET A 1 5.80 6.98 -24.82
N ARG A 2 6.05 7.31 -23.54
CA ARG A 2 6.32 6.31 -22.49
C ARG A 2 4.97 5.82 -21.95
N SER A 3 4.58 4.60 -22.27
CA SER A 3 3.40 3.97 -21.65
C SER A 3 3.78 3.51 -20.25
N ASN A 4 3.30 4.21 -19.22
CA ASN A 4 3.42 3.80 -17.83
C ASN A 4 2.15 3.03 -17.45
N VAL A 5 2.29 1.79 -16.99
CA VAL A 5 1.16 1.02 -16.45
C VAL A 5 1.10 1.26 -14.96
N PHE A 6 -0.01 1.85 -14.50
CA PHE A 6 -0.27 2.09 -13.10
C PHE A 6 -1.18 0.99 -12.56
N VAL A 7 -0.70 0.23 -11.58
CA VAL A 7 -1.54 -0.67 -10.79
C VAL A 7 -2.01 0.13 -9.58
N VAL A 8 -3.27 0.56 -9.61
CA VAL A 8 -3.88 1.33 -8.51
C VAL A 8 -4.62 0.38 -7.59
N VAL A 9 -4.05 0.13 -6.40
CA VAL A 9 -4.73 -0.62 -5.34
C VAL A 9 -5.35 0.38 -4.37
N VAL A 10 -6.68 0.37 -4.25
CA VAL A 10 -7.39 1.26 -3.33
C VAL A 10 -7.48 0.62 -1.96
N LEU A 11 -6.71 1.13 -1.00
CA LEU A 11 -6.93 0.89 0.44
C LEU A 11 -7.61 2.12 1.04
N ALA A 12 -8.90 2.00 1.37
CA ALA A 12 -9.65 3.05 2.07
C ALA A 12 -9.87 2.66 3.53
N LEU A 13 -9.56 3.57 4.45
CA LEU A 13 -9.86 3.48 5.88
C LEU A 13 -10.57 4.76 6.33
N LEU A 14 -11.76 4.61 6.89
CA LEU A 14 -12.54 5.67 7.54
C LEU A 14 -12.55 5.35 9.05
N VAL A 15 -12.05 6.28 9.87
CA VAL A 15 -12.01 6.14 11.33
C VAL A 15 -12.97 7.17 11.94
N SER A 16 -13.97 6.73 12.70
CA SER A 16 -14.79 7.61 13.55
C SER A 16 -14.61 7.20 15.01
N ALA A 17 -14.04 8.08 15.82
CA ALA A 17 -13.98 7.90 17.27
C ALA A 17 -15.30 8.38 17.88
N CYS A 18 -16.02 7.47 18.57
CA CYS A 18 -17.14 7.84 19.44
C CYS A 18 -16.80 7.33 20.84
N GLU A 19 -16.40 8.25 21.73
CA GLU A 19 -16.19 7.91 23.15
C GLU A 19 -17.53 7.77 23.87
N LYS A 20 -17.74 6.61 24.52
CA LYS A 20 -18.17 6.57 25.93
C LYS A 20 -17.97 5.17 26.54
N SER A 21 -16.85 4.95 27.23
CA SER A 21 -16.77 3.89 28.23
C SER A 21 -17.08 4.49 29.60
N PRO A 22 -18.03 3.95 30.39
CA PRO A 22 -18.42 4.54 31.66
C PRO A 22 -17.36 4.46 32.76
N ASN A 23 -16.22 3.77 32.55
CA ASN A 23 -15.17 3.56 33.56
C ASN A 23 -13.76 4.03 33.13
N ALA A 24 -13.60 4.76 32.03
CA ALA A 24 -12.27 5.18 31.58
C ALA A 24 -11.81 6.48 32.30
N LEU A 25 -10.66 6.40 32.97
CA LEU A 25 -9.89 7.58 33.41
C LEU A 25 -9.68 8.48 32.19
N ALA A 26 -10.00 9.78 32.32
CA ALA A 26 -10.07 10.69 31.18
C ALA A 26 -8.72 10.76 30.42
N PRO A 27 -8.68 10.46 29.11
CA PRO A 27 -7.48 10.68 28.31
C PRO A 27 -7.14 12.18 28.28
N THR A 28 -5.89 12.55 28.56
CA THR A 28 -5.47 13.96 28.68
C THR A 28 -4.91 14.57 27.38
N GLY A 29 -5.24 14.02 26.22
CA GLY A 29 -4.77 14.54 24.95
C GLY A 29 -5.53 13.96 23.75
N ALA A 30 -5.47 14.65 22.62
CA ALA A 30 -5.92 14.09 21.35
C ALA A 30 -5.08 12.84 21.06
N GLY A 31 -5.70 11.67 20.98
CA GLY A 31 -5.00 10.44 20.62
C GLY A 31 -4.34 10.59 19.25
N GLN A 32 -3.09 10.17 19.13
CA GLN A 32 -2.37 10.22 17.86
C GLN A 32 -2.78 9.02 17.01
N LEU A 33 -3.39 9.29 15.85
CA LEU A 33 -3.64 8.27 14.83
C LEU A 33 -2.37 8.10 13.98
N THR A 34 -1.79 6.90 14.00
CA THR A 34 -0.70 6.52 13.11
C THR A 34 -1.22 5.56 12.05
N ILE A 35 -0.91 5.85 10.79
CA ILE A 35 -1.25 4.99 9.66
C ILE A 35 0.05 4.56 8.98
N SER A 36 0.27 3.25 8.91
CA SER A 36 1.41 2.64 8.24
C SER A 36 0.91 1.88 7.01
N VAL A 37 1.59 2.06 5.87
CA VAL A 37 1.31 1.30 4.65
C VAL A 37 2.61 0.75 4.11
N SER A 38 2.63 -0.55 3.85
CA SER A 38 3.76 -1.28 3.29
C SER A 38 3.28 -2.21 2.18
N GLY A 39 4.20 -2.67 1.34
CA GLY A 39 3.85 -3.61 0.28
C GLY A 39 5.03 -3.97 -0.57
N ASN A 40 4.86 -5.04 -1.34
CA ASN A 40 5.84 -5.59 -2.25
C ASN A 40 5.21 -5.74 -3.64
N ILE A 41 6.01 -5.53 -4.68
CA ILE A 41 5.61 -5.79 -6.06
C ILE A 41 6.75 -6.48 -6.80
N SER A 42 6.40 -7.46 -7.61
CA SER A 42 7.31 -8.19 -8.49
C SER A 42 6.70 -8.30 -9.87
N ALA A 43 7.55 -8.25 -10.90
CA ALA A 43 7.14 -8.41 -12.28
C ALA A 43 8.01 -9.48 -12.93
N VAL A 44 7.36 -10.51 -13.48
CA VAL A 44 8.01 -11.72 -13.99
C VAL A 44 7.55 -11.99 -15.42
N PRO A 45 8.48 -12.27 -16.36
CA PRO A 45 9.93 -12.24 -16.19
C PRO A 45 10.50 -10.81 -16.14
N ALA A 46 11.69 -10.64 -15.55
CA ALA A 46 12.40 -9.35 -15.50
C ALA A 46 12.87 -8.86 -16.87
N THR A 47 12.99 -9.77 -17.84
CA THR A 47 13.27 -9.47 -19.26
C THR A 47 12.39 -10.35 -20.14
N ALA A 48 11.78 -9.76 -21.15
CA ALA A 48 10.84 -10.41 -22.06
C ALA A 48 10.92 -9.84 -23.46
N ASN A 49 10.38 -10.56 -24.44
CA ASN A 49 10.20 -10.03 -25.79
C ASN A 49 8.85 -9.33 -25.91
N LEU A 50 8.73 -8.47 -26.92
CA LEU A 50 7.47 -7.83 -27.28
C LEU A 50 6.39 -8.88 -27.56
N GLY A 51 5.23 -8.72 -26.92
CA GLY A 51 4.11 -9.68 -26.99
C GLY A 51 4.17 -10.82 -25.96
N ASP A 52 5.32 -11.08 -25.32
CA ASP A 52 5.40 -12.05 -24.24
C ASP A 52 4.54 -11.58 -23.04
N GLN A 53 3.96 -12.53 -22.33
CA GLN A 53 3.12 -12.23 -21.16
C GLN A 53 3.99 -11.91 -19.95
N ILE A 54 3.68 -10.80 -19.28
CA ILE A 54 4.25 -10.39 -17.99
C ILE A 54 3.20 -10.62 -16.91
N SER A 55 3.61 -11.24 -15.81
CA SER A 55 2.83 -11.36 -14.58
C SER A 55 3.36 -10.38 -13.54
N VAL A 56 2.49 -9.51 -13.06
CA VAL A 56 2.79 -8.53 -12.02
C VAL A 56 2.05 -8.96 -10.75
N ILE A 57 2.81 -9.41 -9.77
CA ILE A 57 2.32 -9.94 -8.50
C ILE A 57 2.63 -8.93 -7.42
N TRP A 58 1.67 -8.65 -6.54
CA TRP A 58 1.85 -7.68 -5.48
C TRP A 58 1.12 -8.08 -4.20
N SER A 59 1.63 -7.57 -3.09
CA SER A 59 0.99 -7.59 -1.78
C SER A 59 1.11 -6.22 -1.13
N ALA A 60 0.09 -5.82 -0.39
CA ALA A 60 0.06 -4.56 0.35
C ALA A 60 -0.64 -4.76 1.69
N GLU A 61 -0.12 -4.11 2.71
CA GLU A 61 -0.66 -4.08 4.06
C GLU A 61 -0.86 -2.61 4.47
N SER A 62 -2.02 -2.32 5.05
CA SER A 62 -2.25 -1.07 5.79
C SER A 62 -2.61 -1.38 7.23
N GLN A 63 -1.97 -0.69 8.16
CA GLN A 63 -2.26 -0.75 9.58
C GLN A 63 -2.59 0.65 10.10
N ALA A 64 -3.60 0.74 10.97
CA ALA A 64 -3.93 1.95 11.70
C ALA A 64 -3.92 1.66 13.20
N SER A 65 -3.18 2.46 13.97
CA SER A 65 -3.14 2.42 15.42
C SER A 65 -3.45 3.79 16.01
N VAL A 66 -4.12 3.82 17.16
CA VAL A 66 -4.26 5.02 17.98
C VAL A 66 -3.48 4.83 19.26
N GLU A 67 -2.64 5.79 19.56
CA GLU A 67 -1.94 5.86 20.84
C GLU A 67 -2.73 6.75 21.80
N THR A 68 -3.11 6.20 22.95
CA THR A 68 -3.71 6.95 24.06
C THR A 68 -2.80 6.92 25.27
N CYS A 69 -2.56 8.08 25.86
CA CYS A 69 -1.72 8.21 27.05
C CYS A 69 -2.58 8.35 28.31
N PHE A 70 -2.26 7.56 29.34
CA PHE A 70 -2.96 7.56 30.62
C PHE A 70 -2.06 8.18 31.69
N VAL A 71 -2.49 9.32 32.25
CA VAL A 71 -1.73 10.05 33.31
C VAL A 71 -1.53 9.20 34.55
N SER A 72 -2.49 8.34 34.89
CA SER A 72 -2.43 7.45 36.05
C SER A 72 -1.33 6.39 35.95
N GLU A 73 -0.91 6.03 34.73
CA GLU A 73 0.08 4.98 34.49
C GLU A 73 1.43 5.54 34.02
N ASN A 74 1.53 6.86 33.78
CA ASN A 74 2.67 7.52 33.15
C ASN A 74 3.15 6.76 31.89
N ALA A 75 2.21 6.21 31.12
CA ALA A 75 2.45 5.34 29.98
C ALA A 75 1.48 5.64 28.85
N CYS A 76 1.94 5.45 27.62
CA CYS A 76 1.12 5.48 26.42
C CYS A 76 0.91 4.05 25.92
N GLN A 77 -0.33 3.73 25.56
CA GLN A 77 -0.71 2.42 25.03
C GLN A 77 -1.19 2.60 23.60
N ALA A 78 -0.57 1.86 22.67
CA ALA A 78 -1.02 1.78 21.30
C ALA A 78 -2.10 0.70 21.18
N SER A 79 -3.27 1.09 20.67
CA SER A 79 -4.32 0.15 20.29
C SER A 79 -4.38 0.04 18.77
N GLU A 80 -4.18 -1.17 18.25
CA GLU A 80 -4.43 -1.46 16.84
C GLU A 80 -5.93 -1.37 16.57
N ILE A 81 -6.31 -0.57 15.58
CA ILE A 81 -7.71 -0.38 15.21
C ILE A 81 -8.07 -1.32 14.07
N LEU A 82 -7.25 -1.34 13.02
CA LEU A 82 -7.49 -2.10 11.79
C LEU A 82 -6.17 -2.48 11.13
N SER A 83 -6.05 -3.73 10.71
CA SER A 83 -5.08 -4.19 9.70
C SER A 83 -5.83 -4.75 8.50
N ARG A 84 -5.36 -4.41 7.30
CA ARG A 84 -5.92 -4.92 6.04
C ARG A 84 -4.79 -5.31 5.09
N ASN A 85 -4.83 -6.58 4.69
CA ASN A 85 -3.95 -7.14 3.67
C ASN A 85 -4.69 -7.31 2.35
N ARG A 86 -4.01 -6.98 1.26
CA ARG A 86 -4.47 -7.14 -0.11
C ARG A 86 -3.35 -7.76 -0.94
N GLU A 87 -3.72 -8.72 -1.76
CA GLU A 87 -2.81 -9.33 -2.74
C GLU A 87 -3.48 -9.34 -4.11
N GLY A 88 -2.67 -9.38 -5.16
CA GLY A 88 -3.20 -9.50 -6.50
C GLY A 88 -2.15 -9.90 -7.52
N ASN A 89 -2.66 -10.29 -8.68
CA ASN A 89 -1.89 -10.64 -9.86
C ASN A 89 -2.56 -10.01 -11.08
N ILE A 90 -1.77 -9.35 -11.91
CA ILE A 90 -2.19 -8.82 -13.21
C ILE A 90 -1.29 -9.41 -14.28
N ASN A 91 -1.91 -9.95 -15.32
CA ASN A 91 -1.21 -10.44 -16.50
C ASN A 91 -1.48 -9.52 -17.68
N HIS A 92 -0.44 -9.13 -18.42
CA HIS A 92 -0.60 -8.42 -19.68
C HIS A 92 0.60 -8.65 -20.61
N SER A 93 0.44 -8.34 -21.88
CA SER A 93 1.50 -8.41 -22.89
C SER A 93 1.89 -7.01 -23.34
N PRO A 94 3.10 -6.51 -23.00
CA PRO A 94 3.61 -5.23 -23.48
C PRO A 94 3.64 -5.17 -25.02
N ASN A 95 3.14 -4.06 -25.56
CA ASN A 95 3.06 -3.81 -27.00
C ASN A 95 4.13 -2.84 -27.52
N GLN A 96 5.04 -2.40 -26.65
CA GLN A 96 6.15 -1.51 -26.99
C GLN A 96 7.43 -1.98 -26.31
N GLU A 97 8.54 -1.82 -27.01
CA GLU A 97 9.89 -2.08 -26.50
C GLU A 97 10.28 -1.03 -25.44
N GLY A 98 11.24 -1.39 -24.59
CA GLY A 98 11.82 -0.50 -23.60
C GLY A 98 11.58 -0.96 -22.16
N GLU A 99 11.82 -0.05 -21.23
CA GLU A 99 11.67 -0.30 -19.80
C GLU A 99 10.24 0.00 -19.35
N TRP A 100 9.55 -1.01 -18.81
CA TRP A 100 8.22 -0.90 -18.22
C TRP A 100 8.35 -0.91 -16.70
N ARG A 101 7.92 0.18 -16.06
CA ARG A 101 7.93 0.31 -14.61
C ARG A 101 6.53 0.17 -14.05
N TYR A 102 6.37 -0.76 -13.13
CA TYR A 102 5.17 -1.00 -12.34
C TYR A 102 5.38 -0.37 -10.97
N SER A 103 4.37 0.35 -10.50
CA SER A 103 4.43 1.07 -9.22
C SER A 103 3.21 0.70 -8.40
N LEU A 104 3.46 0.27 -7.17
CA LEU A 104 2.44 0.01 -6.17
C LEU A 104 2.30 1.26 -5.31
N TYR A 105 1.06 1.73 -5.17
CA TYR A 105 0.73 2.91 -4.38
C TYR A 105 -0.14 2.53 -3.19
N GLY A 106 0.19 3.06 -2.02
CA GLY A 106 -0.66 3.05 -0.84
C GLY A 106 -1.50 4.33 -0.76
N ILE A 107 -2.72 4.24 -0.22
CA ILE A 107 -3.57 5.41 0.06
C ILE A 107 -3.63 5.61 1.58
N VAL A 108 -3.23 6.79 2.05
CA VAL A 108 -3.19 7.14 3.48
C VAL A 108 -4.18 8.28 3.73
N GLY A 109 -5.48 7.94 3.72
CA GLY A 109 -6.57 8.89 3.95
C GLY A 109 -6.85 9.85 2.77
N GLY A 110 -8.14 10.08 2.50
CA GLY A 110 -8.67 11.08 1.56
C GLY A 110 -8.17 10.95 0.12
N ASP A 111 -6.92 11.36 -0.13
CA ASP A 111 -6.27 11.43 -1.43
C ASP A 111 -4.73 11.26 -1.40
N ILE A 112 -4.12 11.00 -0.24
CA ILE A 112 -2.65 10.88 -0.17
C ILE A 112 -2.20 9.55 -0.76
N ARG A 113 -1.51 9.61 -1.91
CA ARG A 113 -0.89 8.43 -2.55
C ARG A 113 0.61 8.43 -2.30
N THR A 114 1.10 7.37 -1.68
CA THR A 114 2.53 7.15 -1.50
C THR A 114 3.00 5.97 -2.34
N ASN A 115 4.15 6.10 -3.02
CA ASN A 115 4.76 4.96 -3.70
C ASN A 115 5.39 4.07 -2.63
N ILE A 116 4.90 2.84 -2.50
CA ILE A 116 5.36 1.89 -1.48
C ILE A 116 6.33 0.86 -2.04
N ALA A 117 6.21 0.54 -3.34
CA ALA A 117 7.15 -0.34 -4.04
C ALA A 117 7.10 -0.13 -5.55
N SER A 118 8.15 -0.58 -6.24
CA SER A 118 8.20 -0.59 -7.70
C SER A 118 8.94 -1.81 -8.24
N ALA A 119 8.51 -2.30 -9.40
CA ALA A 119 9.18 -3.34 -10.16
C ALA A 119 9.37 -2.89 -11.61
N THR A 120 10.38 -3.43 -12.27
CA THR A 120 10.73 -3.04 -13.64
C THR A 120 10.94 -4.27 -14.49
N VAL A 121 10.45 -4.22 -15.72
CA VAL A 121 10.69 -5.24 -16.75
C VAL A 121 11.28 -4.58 -17.99
N ARG A 122 12.30 -5.22 -18.57
CA ARG A 122 12.87 -4.80 -19.85
C ARG A 122 12.24 -5.60 -20.99
N ILE A 123 11.61 -4.89 -21.93
CA ILE A 123 11.01 -5.47 -23.13
C ILE A 123 11.92 -5.22 -24.32
N ALA A 124 12.37 -6.31 -24.94
CA ALA A 124 13.20 -6.28 -26.14
C ALA A 124 12.40 -6.72 -27.38
N ARG A 125 12.90 -6.38 -28.57
CA ARG A 125 12.39 -6.98 -29.81
C ARG A 125 12.73 -8.48 -29.81
N ARG A 126 11.81 -9.31 -30.30
CA ARG A 126 12.09 -10.72 -30.54
C ARG A 126 13.20 -10.84 -31.58
N GLN A 127 14.33 -11.42 -31.21
CA GLN A 127 15.38 -11.76 -32.17
C GLN A 127 14.90 -12.99 -32.94
N SER A 128 14.72 -12.81 -34.25
CA SER A 128 14.40 -13.87 -35.22
C SER A 128 15.61 -14.75 -35.48
#